data_AF-A0A929STU0-F1
#
_entry.id   AF-A0A929STU0-F1
#
_cell.length_a   1.000
_cell.length_b   1.000
_cell.length_c   1.000
_cell.angle_alpha   90.00
_cell.angle_beta   90.00
_cell.angle_gamma   90.00
#
_symmetry.space_group_name_H-M   'P 1'
#
loop_
_entity.id
_entity.type
_entity.pdbx_description
1 polymer ?
#
loop_
_entity_poly.entity_id
_entity_poly.type
_entity_poly.pdbx_seq_one_letter_code
_entity_poly.pdbx_strand_id
1 'polypeptide(L)'
;MKKVKVILATTIIAIMMCVYATNVFAAVTANITLTPRKTTVAAGEEFTVEVKAENIDAGASGLTKIEGTLSYDNKVLNEITRDDQIEGMSGWKITFDSFSKRITASSTTPVKANGPVFQISFKVRSDIAQPSQTGQSGTTNNGNSGINLSGGNQQSLSLGGTNGGASNTTNIEFKSIKFEGGLEQGTANDVSTTINIGQASQQPSTPTPAPTPNITQQPTPSPAPTPTPAPTQPSRNPKAGIEDTPIILMAALAVVATISFVLLKRAK
;
A
#
# COMPACT_ATOMS: atom_id res chain seq x y z
N MET A 1 -19.30 -42.49 42.16
CA MET A 1 -18.38 -42.50 40.99
C MET A 1 -18.85 -41.65 39.80
N LYS A 2 -20.14 -41.64 39.42
CA LYS A 2 -20.64 -40.87 38.27
C LYS A 2 -20.39 -39.36 38.37
N LYS A 3 -20.70 -38.73 39.52
CA LYS A 3 -20.52 -37.27 39.73
C LYS A 3 -19.05 -36.81 39.60
N VAL A 4 -18.09 -37.62 40.05
CA VAL A 4 -16.65 -37.31 39.97
C VAL A 4 -16.14 -37.38 38.52
N LYS A 5 -16.61 -38.35 37.73
CA LYS A 5 -16.27 -38.47 36.30
C LYS A 5 -16.84 -37.30 35.50
N VAL A 6 -18.06 -36.84 35.83
CA VAL A 6 -18.70 -35.69 35.19
C VAL A 6 -17.94 -34.39 35.48
N ILE A 7 -17.57 -34.14 36.74
CA ILE A 7 -16.79 -32.95 37.12
C ILE A 7 -15.43 -32.93 36.42
N LEU A 8 -14.75 -34.07 36.36
CA LEU A 8 -13.47 -34.19 35.66
C LEU A 8 -13.61 -33.88 34.16
N ALA A 9 -14.63 -34.46 33.50
CA ALA A 9 -14.89 -34.23 32.08
C ALA A 9 -15.24 -32.78 31.76
N THR A 10 -16.11 -32.13 32.54
CA THR A 10 -16.48 -30.72 32.32
C THR A 10 -15.30 -29.78 32.56
N THR A 11 -14.40 -30.12 33.49
CA THR A 11 -13.21 -29.31 33.78
C THR A 11 -12.19 -29.41 32.64
N ILE A 12 -11.98 -30.60 32.08
CA ILE A 12 -11.10 -30.80 30.92
C ILE A 12 -11.63 -30.04 29.69
N ILE A 13 -12.94 -30.08 29.45
CA ILE A 13 -13.58 -29.36 28.33
C ILE A 13 -13.45 -27.84 28.51
N ALA A 14 -13.69 -27.32 29.72
CA ALA A 14 -13.52 -25.90 30.02
C ALA A 14 -12.06 -25.44 29.85
N ILE A 15 -11.09 -26.29 30.21
CA ILE A 15 -9.66 -26.01 30.03
C ILE A 15 -9.28 -26.03 28.54
N MET A 16 -9.74 -27.02 27.76
CA MET A 16 -9.50 -27.02 26.30
C MET A 16 -10.08 -25.77 25.64
N MET A 17 -11.27 -25.34 26.08
CA MET A 17 -11.90 -24.11 25.59
C MET A 17 -11.10 -22.86 25.98
N CYS A 18 -10.51 -22.82 27.18
CA CYS A 18 -9.62 -21.73 27.60
C CYS A 18 -8.30 -21.72 26.81
N VAL A 19 -7.68 -22.88 26.56
CA VAL A 19 -6.44 -23.00 25.76
C VAL A 19 -6.69 -22.64 24.30
N TYR A 20 -7.88 -22.86 23.76
CA TYR A 20 -8.24 -22.43 22.40
C TYR A 20 -8.39 -20.89 22.28
N ALA A 21 -8.72 -20.21 23.39
CA ALA A 21 -8.92 -18.77 23.45
C ALA A 21 -7.63 -17.96 23.68
N THR A 22 -6.46 -18.59 23.92
CA THR A 22 -5.19 -17.88 24.18
C THR A 22 -4.40 -17.51 22.93
N ASN A 23 -4.95 -17.66 21.73
CA ASN A 23 -4.28 -17.15 20.53
C ASN A 23 -4.37 -15.60 20.54
N VAL A 24 -3.37 -14.94 21.14
CA VAL A 24 -3.13 -13.51 20.94
C VAL A 24 -2.49 -13.38 19.58
N PHE A 25 -3.31 -13.07 18.58
CA PHE A 25 -2.81 -12.86 17.24
C PHE A 25 -2.24 -11.45 17.11
N ALA A 26 -1.11 -11.32 16.41
CA ALA A 26 -0.52 -10.02 16.10
C ALA A 26 -1.31 -9.39 14.94
N ALA A 27 -1.54 -8.08 15.03
CA ALA A 27 -2.15 -7.33 13.94
C ALA A 27 -1.33 -7.46 12.65
N VAL A 28 -2.01 -7.53 11.51
CA VAL A 28 -1.37 -7.56 10.20
C VAL A 28 -0.81 -6.17 9.90
N THR A 29 0.46 -6.07 9.53
CA THR A 29 1.10 -4.81 9.17
C THR A 29 1.77 -4.89 7.81
N ALA A 30 1.73 -3.77 7.09
CA ALA A 30 2.46 -3.54 5.85
C ALA A 30 2.60 -2.02 5.64
N ASN A 31 3.67 -1.61 4.98
CA ASN A 31 3.83 -0.26 4.46
C ASN A 31 3.25 -0.21 3.04
N ILE A 32 2.43 0.80 2.76
CA ILE A 32 1.95 1.07 1.41
C ILE A 32 2.77 2.20 0.80
N THR A 33 3.07 2.10 -0.49
CA THR A 33 3.71 3.19 -1.24
C THR A 33 2.95 3.48 -2.53
N LEU A 34 2.89 4.76 -2.91
CA LEU A 34 2.36 5.22 -4.20
C LEU A 34 3.53 5.72 -5.04
N THR A 35 3.83 5.02 -6.13
CA THR A 35 4.94 5.35 -7.02
C THR A 35 4.40 5.76 -8.39
N PRO A 36 4.44 7.05 -8.76
CA PRO A 36 4.05 7.48 -10.08
C PRO A 36 5.11 7.10 -11.10
N ARG A 37 4.70 6.57 -12.26
CA ARG A 37 5.63 6.28 -13.36
C ARG A 37 6.14 7.53 -14.08
N LYS A 38 5.40 8.64 -13.94
CA LYS A 38 5.78 9.98 -14.38
C LYS A 38 5.47 10.96 -13.27
N THR A 39 6.45 11.77 -12.91
CA THR A 39 6.30 12.85 -11.93
C THR A 39 5.91 14.18 -12.57
N THR A 40 5.99 14.28 -13.90
CA THR A 40 5.55 15.44 -14.69
C THR A 40 4.74 14.96 -15.89
N VAL A 41 3.56 15.55 -16.10
CA VAL A 41 2.60 15.15 -17.14
C VAL A 41 1.92 16.37 -17.76
N ALA A 42 1.69 16.32 -19.07
CA ALA A 42 1.01 17.38 -19.79
C ALA A 42 -0.53 17.25 -19.71
N ALA A 43 -1.25 18.32 -20.03
CA ALA A 43 -2.71 18.30 -20.15
C ALA A 43 -3.15 17.28 -21.22
N GLY A 44 -4.19 16.52 -20.90
CA GLY A 44 -4.68 15.44 -21.75
C GLY A 44 -3.83 14.17 -21.74
N GLU A 45 -2.67 14.17 -21.07
CA GLU A 45 -1.78 13.01 -20.99
C GLU A 45 -2.26 11.99 -19.94
N GLU A 46 -2.07 10.72 -20.26
CA GLU A 46 -2.30 9.60 -19.34
C GLU A 46 -0.99 9.19 -18.64
N PHE A 47 -1.11 8.87 -17.37
CA PHE A 47 -0.02 8.34 -16.56
C PHE A 47 -0.54 7.35 -15.55
N THR A 48 0.37 6.65 -14.90
CA THR A 48 0.02 5.61 -13.96
C THR A 48 0.73 5.76 -12.63
N VAL A 49 0.06 5.33 -11.57
CA VAL A 49 0.58 5.27 -10.20
C VAL A 49 0.50 3.83 -9.72
N GLU A 50 1.64 3.27 -9.36
CA GLU A 50 1.77 1.90 -8.86
C GLU A 50 1.66 1.91 -7.33
N VAL A 51 0.86 0.98 -6.79
CA VAL A 51 0.70 0.76 -5.35
C VAL A 51 1.43 -0.52 -4.95
N LYS A 52 2.34 -0.41 -3.98
CA LYS A 52 3.09 -1.56 -3.44
C LYS A 52 2.79 -1.78 -1.98
N ALA A 53 2.90 -3.04 -1.56
CA ALA A 53 2.97 -3.44 -0.17
C ALA A 53 4.41 -3.86 0.16
N GLU A 54 4.97 -3.28 1.23
CA GLU A 54 6.35 -3.48 1.66
C GLU A 54 6.40 -3.75 3.16
N ASN A 55 7.45 -4.41 3.64
CA ASN A 55 7.64 -4.76 5.05
C ASN A 55 6.43 -5.47 5.66
N ILE A 56 5.92 -6.47 4.95
CA ILE A 56 4.72 -7.22 5.35
C ILE A 56 5.03 -8.10 6.56
N ASP A 57 4.32 -7.89 7.66
CA ASP A 57 4.25 -8.81 8.79
C ASP A 57 2.80 -9.22 9.04
N ALA A 58 2.46 -10.43 8.59
CA ALA A 58 1.10 -10.98 8.61
C ALA A 58 1.07 -12.43 9.13
N GLY A 59 2.11 -12.83 9.88
CA GLY A 59 2.24 -14.16 10.48
C GLY A 59 2.05 -15.33 9.50
N ALA A 60 1.39 -16.39 9.97
CA ALA A 60 1.13 -17.59 9.18
C ALA A 60 0.10 -17.34 8.06
N SER A 61 -0.93 -16.55 8.36
CA SER A 61 -2.08 -16.27 7.48
C SER A 61 -1.72 -15.47 6.24
N GLY A 62 -0.65 -14.66 6.29
CA GLY A 62 -0.25 -13.77 5.18
C GLY A 62 -1.26 -12.65 4.95
N LEU A 63 -0.87 -11.66 4.16
CA LEU A 63 -1.75 -10.58 3.73
C LEU A 63 -2.68 -11.09 2.62
N THR A 64 -3.98 -10.95 2.80
CA THR A 64 -5.01 -11.43 1.85
C THR A 64 -5.95 -10.33 1.38
N LYS A 65 -6.03 -9.20 2.10
CA LYS A 65 -6.83 -8.05 1.68
C LYS A 65 -6.15 -6.73 2.03
N ILE A 66 -6.26 -5.77 1.11
CA ILE A 66 -5.95 -4.36 1.34
C ILE A 66 -7.18 -3.56 0.92
N GLU A 67 -7.69 -2.73 1.83
CA GLU A 67 -8.79 -1.81 1.56
C GLU A 67 -8.29 -0.38 1.82
N GLY A 68 -8.74 0.57 1.01
CA GLY A 68 -8.52 1.99 1.28
C GLY A 68 -9.35 2.87 0.37
N THR A 69 -9.32 4.17 0.61
CA THR A 69 -10.08 5.17 -0.15
C THR A 69 -9.14 6.00 -0.99
N LEU A 70 -9.43 6.11 -2.29
CA LEU A 70 -8.68 6.93 -3.22
C LEU A 70 -9.16 8.38 -3.17
N SER A 71 -8.23 9.32 -3.03
CA SER A 71 -8.49 10.76 -3.04
C SER A 71 -7.57 11.45 -4.06
N TYR A 72 -8.15 12.32 -4.89
CA TYR A 72 -7.44 13.13 -5.88
C TYR A 72 -8.31 14.33 -6.30
N ASP A 73 -7.70 15.32 -6.94
CA ASP A 73 -8.41 16.50 -7.42
C ASP A 73 -9.06 16.26 -8.79
N ASN A 74 -10.40 16.12 -8.82
CA ASN A 74 -11.18 15.95 -10.04
C ASN A 74 -11.30 17.24 -10.89
N LYS A 75 -10.82 18.37 -10.37
CA LYS A 75 -10.66 19.59 -11.17
C LYS A 75 -9.42 19.53 -12.05
N VAL A 76 -8.45 18.67 -11.73
CA VAL A 76 -7.18 18.50 -12.47
C VAL A 76 -7.14 17.18 -13.23
N LEU A 77 -7.58 16.09 -12.61
CA LEU A 77 -7.59 14.75 -13.19
C LEU A 77 -9.01 14.36 -13.60
N ASN A 78 -9.14 13.62 -14.71
CA ASN A 78 -10.40 13.01 -15.10
C ASN A 78 -10.88 12.05 -14.01
N GLU A 79 -12.21 12.01 -13.81
CA GLU A 79 -12.79 11.09 -12.85
C GLU A 79 -12.55 9.64 -13.24
N ILE A 80 -12.08 8.85 -12.28
CA ILE A 80 -12.04 7.40 -12.35
C ILE A 80 -13.46 6.88 -12.12
N THR A 81 -14.01 6.29 -13.17
CA THR A 81 -15.41 5.83 -13.21
C THR A 81 -15.52 4.34 -13.55
N ARG A 82 -14.42 3.70 -13.94
CA ARG A 82 -14.39 2.33 -14.44
C ARG A 82 -13.29 1.53 -13.78
N ASP A 83 -13.55 0.24 -13.59
CA ASP A 83 -12.63 -0.72 -12.98
C ASP A 83 -11.40 -0.97 -13.86
N ASP A 84 -11.50 -0.78 -15.18
CA ASP A 84 -10.40 -0.95 -16.13
C ASP A 84 -9.26 0.05 -15.95
N GLN A 85 -9.50 1.13 -15.19
CA GLN A 85 -8.48 2.10 -14.82
C GLN A 85 -7.68 1.67 -13.59
N ILE A 86 -8.05 0.56 -12.92
CA ILE A 86 -7.33 0.02 -11.77
C ILE A 86 -7.03 -1.46 -12.01
N GLU A 87 -5.79 -1.74 -12.37
CA GLU A 87 -5.35 -3.09 -12.71
C GLU A 87 -4.67 -3.77 -11.50
N GLY A 88 -5.18 -4.93 -11.12
CA GLY A 88 -4.54 -5.78 -10.11
C GLY A 88 -3.26 -6.42 -10.64
N MET A 89 -2.19 -6.34 -9.84
CA MET A 89 -0.87 -6.89 -10.15
C MET A 89 -0.62 -8.14 -9.31
N SER A 90 0.36 -8.97 -9.68
CA SER A 90 0.80 -10.12 -8.87
C SER A 90 -0.33 -11.09 -8.43
N GLY A 91 -1.42 -11.19 -9.22
CA GLY A 91 -2.58 -12.05 -8.91
C GLY A 91 -3.64 -11.41 -8.01
N TRP A 92 -3.45 -10.17 -7.55
CA TRP A 92 -4.46 -9.43 -6.80
C TRP A 92 -5.70 -9.14 -7.65
N LYS A 93 -6.88 -9.32 -7.06
CA LYS A 93 -8.18 -8.97 -7.64
C LYS A 93 -8.65 -7.65 -7.07
N ILE A 94 -9.09 -6.75 -7.95
CA ILE A 94 -9.50 -5.40 -7.60
C ILE A 94 -11.00 -5.25 -7.72
N THR A 95 -11.59 -4.54 -6.78
CA THR A 95 -12.93 -4.00 -6.86
C THR A 95 -12.87 -2.53 -6.51
N PHE A 96 -13.50 -1.69 -7.33
CA PHE A 96 -13.58 -0.25 -7.09
C PHE A 96 -15.04 0.19 -6.97
N ASP A 97 -15.33 0.88 -5.86
CA ASP A 97 -16.61 1.55 -5.67
C ASP A 97 -16.43 3.02 -6.07
N SER A 98 -16.95 3.39 -7.24
CA SER A 98 -16.82 4.75 -7.78
C SER A 98 -17.57 5.82 -6.97
N PHE A 99 -18.55 5.44 -6.15
CA PHE A 99 -19.26 6.38 -5.29
C PHE A 99 -18.45 6.69 -4.03
N SER A 100 -18.01 5.66 -3.31
CA SER A 100 -17.21 5.83 -2.09
C SER A 100 -15.71 6.04 -2.35
N LYS A 101 -15.27 5.90 -3.60
CA LYS A 101 -13.86 5.84 -4.03
C LYS A 101 -13.06 4.75 -3.31
N ARG A 102 -13.73 3.72 -2.79
CA ARG A 102 -13.09 2.62 -2.06
C ARG A 102 -12.51 1.61 -3.05
N ILE A 103 -11.23 1.29 -2.86
CA ILE A 103 -10.54 0.21 -3.57
C ILE A 103 -10.40 -0.96 -2.59
N THR A 104 -10.78 -2.15 -3.04
CA THR A 104 -10.51 -3.41 -2.35
C THR A 104 -9.62 -4.28 -3.23
N ALA A 105 -8.41 -4.54 -2.77
CA ALA A 105 -7.52 -5.52 -3.36
C ALA A 105 -7.59 -6.81 -2.52
N SER A 106 -7.88 -7.94 -3.17
CA SER A 106 -7.94 -9.26 -2.52
C SER A 106 -7.03 -10.26 -3.22
N SER A 107 -6.39 -11.12 -2.42
CA SER A 107 -5.60 -12.25 -2.91
C SER A 107 -6.18 -13.54 -2.36
N THR A 108 -6.28 -14.57 -3.21
CA THR A 108 -6.69 -15.92 -2.79
C THR A 108 -5.53 -16.71 -2.19
N THR A 109 -4.29 -16.25 -2.41
CA THR A 109 -3.09 -16.83 -1.80
C THR A 109 -2.50 -15.89 -0.76
N PRO A 110 -2.09 -16.40 0.42
CA PRO A 110 -1.37 -15.61 1.43
C PRO A 110 -0.13 -14.92 0.87
N VAL A 111 -0.08 -13.58 0.91
CA VAL A 111 1.07 -12.79 0.46
C VAL A 111 1.96 -12.42 1.65
N LYS A 112 3.26 -12.73 1.55
CA LYS A 112 4.27 -12.39 2.57
C LYS A 112 5.49 -11.65 2.00
N ALA A 113 5.64 -11.66 0.69
CA ALA A 113 6.71 -10.97 0.01
C ALA A 113 6.28 -9.56 -0.37
N ASN A 114 7.23 -8.62 -0.30
CA ASN A 114 7.03 -7.26 -0.81
C ASN A 114 6.75 -7.30 -2.31
N GLY A 115 5.90 -6.39 -2.80
CA GLY A 115 5.63 -6.34 -4.23
C GLY A 115 4.48 -5.42 -4.64
N PRO A 116 4.26 -5.29 -5.95
CA PRO A 116 3.16 -4.52 -6.49
C PRO A 116 1.82 -5.22 -6.24
N VAL A 117 0.82 -4.42 -5.85
CA VAL A 117 -0.54 -4.85 -5.56
C VAL A 117 -1.47 -4.47 -6.70
N PHE A 118 -1.47 -3.20 -7.10
CA PHE A 118 -2.25 -2.71 -8.24
C PHE A 118 -1.65 -1.43 -8.81
N GLN A 119 -2.13 -1.04 -10.00
CA GLN A 119 -1.76 0.19 -10.67
C GLN A 119 -3.02 0.95 -11.07
N ILE A 120 -3.01 2.27 -10.89
CA ILE A 120 -4.10 3.16 -11.27
C ILE A 120 -3.68 4.00 -12.48
N SER A 121 -4.53 4.08 -13.49
CA SER A 121 -4.38 4.92 -14.68
C SER A 121 -5.16 6.22 -14.51
N PHE A 122 -4.44 7.33 -14.46
CA PHE A 122 -4.98 8.68 -14.39
C PHE A 122 -4.81 9.39 -15.73
N LYS A 123 -5.70 10.35 -15.99
CA LYS A 123 -5.59 11.26 -17.13
C LYS A 123 -5.70 12.69 -16.65
N VAL A 124 -4.75 13.54 -17.01
CA VAL A 124 -4.87 14.98 -16.78
C VAL A 124 -5.97 15.51 -17.69
N ARG A 125 -6.85 16.36 -17.18
CA ARG A 125 -7.86 16.99 -18.02
C ARG A 125 -7.19 17.83 -19.12
N SER A 126 -7.79 17.84 -20.31
CA SER A 126 -7.24 18.54 -21.48
C SER A 126 -7.39 20.06 -21.41
N ASP A 127 -8.29 20.56 -20.56
CA ASP A 127 -8.57 21.99 -20.39
C ASP A 127 -7.70 22.67 -19.32
N ILE A 128 -6.77 21.92 -18.71
CA ILE A 128 -5.80 22.50 -17.77
C ILE A 128 -4.80 23.34 -18.57
N ALA A 129 -4.81 24.65 -18.30
CA ALA A 129 -3.85 25.58 -18.88
C ALA A 129 -2.42 25.11 -18.56
N GLN A 130 -1.65 24.85 -19.61
CA GLN A 130 -0.24 24.51 -19.47
C GLN A 130 0.55 25.79 -19.16
N PRO A 131 1.55 25.74 -18.28
CA PRO A 131 2.49 26.84 -18.13
C PRO A 131 3.15 27.09 -19.49
N SER A 132 2.96 28.30 -20.00
CA SER A 132 3.66 28.77 -21.19
C SER A 132 5.13 28.95 -20.81
N GLN A 133 6.05 28.31 -21.54
CA GLN A 133 7.47 28.65 -21.42
C GLN A 133 7.64 30.09 -21.92
N THR A 134 7.63 31.08 -21.03
CA THR A 134 8.10 32.43 -21.36
C THR A 134 9.61 32.36 -21.48
N GLY A 135 10.09 31.91 -22.65
CA GLY A 135 11.52 31.70 -22.89
C GLY A 135 11.93 31.44 -24.34
N GLN A 136 11.05 31.45 -25.34
CA GLN A 136 11.48 31.31 -26.74
C GLN A 136 10.90 32.41 -27.64
N SER A 137 11.80 33.33 -27.97
CA SER A 137 11.69 34.41 -28.95
C SER A 137 10.81 34.04 -30.13
N GLY A 138 9.80 34.86 -30.38
CA GLY A 138 8.91 34.74 -31.52
C GLY A 138 9.68 34.85 -32.84
N THR A 139 9.48 33.87 -33.70
CA THR A 139 9.61 34.04 -35.15
C THR A 139 8.25 33.73 -35.75
N THR A 140 7.41 34.76 -35.83
CA THR A 140 6.14 34.69 -36.56
C THR A 140 6.46 34.85 -38.05
N ASN A 141 6.56 33.74 -38.76
CA ASN A 141 6.48 33.75 -40.23
C ASN A 141 5.03 33.46 -40.63
N ASN A 142 4.31 34.49 -41.07
CA ASN A 142 3.54 34.56 -42.33
C ASN A 142 2.33 35.53 -42.22
N GLY A 143 2.20 36.39 -43.24
CA GLY A 143 0.89 36.77 -43.77
C GLY A 143 0.11 37.88 -43.07
N ASN A 144 0.35 39.12 -43.51
CA ASN A 144 -0.67 40.15 -43.75
C ASN A 144 -1.79 40.33 -42.69
N SER A 145 -1.50 41.07 -41.62
CA SER A 145 -2.39 42.09 -41.05
C SER A 145 -1.59 42.98 -40.10
N GLY A 146 -1.53 44.26 -40.45
CA GLY A 146 -0.57 45.21 -39.91
C GLY A 146 -0.81 45.60 -38.46
N ILE A 147 0.27 45.56 -37.68
CA ILE A 147 0.56 46.58 -36.67
C ILE A 147 2.05 46.92 -36.84
N ASN A 148 2.32 48.07 -37.43
CA ASN A 148 3.68 48.60 -37.61
C ASN A 148 3.97 49.54 -36.43
N LEU A 149 4.70 49.07 -35.40
CA LEU A 149 5.25 49.91 -34.33
C LEU A 149 6.67 50.36 -34.69
N SER A 150 6.75 51.24 -35.68
CA SER A 150 7.97 51.98 -36.02
C SER A 150 8.03 53.26 -35.19
N GLY A 151 8.69 53.21 -34.03
CA GLY A 151 9.00 54.40 -33.22
C GLY A 151 9.26 54.08 -31.76
N GLY A 152 10.54 54.10 -31.34
CA GLY A 152 11.06 54.28 -29.97
C GLY A 152 10.30 53.66 -28.79
N ASN A 153 10.97 52.73 -28.09
CA ASN A 153 10.51 51.94 -26.94
C ASN A 153 9.51 50.82 -27.25
N GLN A 154 10.06 49.62 -27.39
CA GLN A 154 9.32 48.35 -27.35
C GLN A 154 8.72 48.17 -25.95
N GLN A 155 7.55 48.75 -25.70
CA GLN A 155 6.73 48.34 -24.56
C GLN A 155 5.98 47.08 -24.98
N SER A 156 6.47 45.93 -24.51
CA SER A 156 5.73 44.68 -24.53
C SER A 156 4.40 44.92 -23.79
N LEU A 157 3.31 45.00 -24.55
CA LEU A 157 1.97 44.89 -24.00
C LEU A 157 1.79 43.43 -23.58
N SER A 158 2.20 43.12 -22.35
CA SER A 158 1.77 41.89 -21.68
C SER A 158 0.27 42.04 -21.46
N LEU A 159 -0.53 41.46 -22.36
CA LEU A 159 -1.94 41.26 -22.10
C LEU A 159 -1.99 40.34 -20.87
N GLY A 160 -2.24 40.95 -19.71
CA GLY A 160 -2.41 40.29 -18.43
C GLY A 160 -3.56 39.30 -18.50
N GLY A 161 -3.28 38.12 -19.02
CA GLY A 161 -4.07 36.93 -18.79
C GLY A 161 -3.99 36.68 -17.29
N THR A 162 -5.06 37.06 -16.59
CA THR A 162 -5.25 36.71 -15.19
C THR A 162 -5.63 35.24 -15.16
N ASN A 163 -4.68 34.36 -15.47
CA ASN A 163 -4.85 32.94 -15.21
C ASN A 163 -4.63 32.78 -13.70
N GLY A 164 -5.74 32.69 -12.97
CA GLY A 164 -5.74 32.31 -11.56
C GLY A 164 -4.81 31.12 -11.38
N GLY A 165 -3.94 31.21 -10.36
CA GLY A 165 -2.88 30.24 -10.11
C GLY A 165 -3.42 28.82 -10.09
N ALA A 166 -3.28 28.11 -11.20
CA ALA A 166 -3.38 26.67 -11.20
C ALA A 166 -2.21 26.19 -10.36
N SER A 167 -2.50 25.48 -9.27
CA SER A 167 -1.48 24.69 -8.60
C SER A 167 -0.85 23.82 -9.68
N ASN A 168 0.44 24.02 -9.97
CA ASN A 168 1.20 23.26 -10.98
C ASN A 168 1.42 21.80 -10.55
N THR A 169 0.68 21.35 -9.54
CA THR A 169 0.76 20.03 -8.96
C THR A 169 -0.63 19.55 -8.56
N THR A 170 -0.84 18.26 -8.69
CA THR A 170 -1.98 17.54 -8.10
C THR A 170 -1.46 16.48 -7.16
N ASN A 171 -2.16 16.27 -6.06
CA ASN A 171 -1.84 15.22 -5.10
C ASN A 171 -2.79 14.03 -5.32
N ILE A 172 -2.25 12.83 -5.18
CA ILE A 172 -3.00 11.58 -5.18
C ILE A 172 -2.73 10.90 -3.86
N GLU A 173 -3.79 10.55 -3.14
CA GLU A 173 -3.71 9.96 -1.81
C GLU A 173 -4.47 8.64 -1.75
N PHE A 174 -3.92 7.69 -1.00
CA PHE A 174 -4.62 6.49 -0.59
C PHE A 174 -4.76 6.53 0.92
N LYS A 175 -6.01 6.59 1.38
CA LYS A 175 -6.38 6.91 2.76
C LYS A 175 -7.11 5.78 3.45
N SER A 176 -7.17 5.83 4.78
CA SER A 176 -7.97 4.90 5.59
C SER A 176 -7.64 3.44 5.29
N ILE A 177 -6.34 3.13 5.21
CA ILE A 177 -5.85 1.85 4.73
C ILE A 177 -6.03 0.78 5.80
N LYS A 178 -6.64 -0.34 5.41
CA LYS A 178 -6.87 -1.52 6.25
C LYS A 178 -6.29 -2.76 5.59
N PHE A 179 -5.85 -3.69 6.43
CA PHE A 179 -5.33 -4.98 6.04
C PHE A 179 -6.14 -6.11 6.66
N GLU A 180 -6.21 -7.23 5.95
CA GLU A 180 -6.66 -8.50 6.52
C GLU A 180 -5.71 -9.63 6.16
N GLY A 181 -5.55 -10.56 7.11
CA GLY A 181 -4.79 -11.80 6.97
C GLY A 181 -5.38 -12.91 7.81
N GLY A 182 -6.25 -13.73 7.22
CA GLY A 182 -7.06 -14.69 7.99
C GLY A 182 -8.09 -13.97 8.86
N LEU A 183 -8.05 -14.20 10.19
CA LEU A 183 -8.91 -13.48 11.15
C LEU A 183 -8.30 -12.15 11.61
N GLU A 184 -7.05 -11.89 11.22
CA GLU A 184 -6.29 -10.73 11.67
C GLU A 184 -6.53 -9.51 10.82
N GLN A 185 -6.52 -8.36 11.48
CA GLN A 185 -6.72 -7.06 10.86
C GLN A 185 -5.60 -6.11 11.26
N GLY A 186 -5.40 -5.08 10.44
CA GLY A 186 -4.55 -3.96 10.80
C GLY A 186 -4.81 -2.74 9.94
N THR A 187 -4.05 -1.68 10.18
CA THR A 187 -4.19 -0.40 9.48
C THR A 187 -2.83 0.15 9.13
N ALA A 188 -2.77 0.94 8.06
CA ALA A 188 -1.59 1.75 7.72
C ALA A 188 -1.93 3.24 7.71
N ASN A 189 -0.88 4.05 7.76
CA ASN A 189 -0.99 5.49 7.57
C ASN A 189 -1.46 5.80 6.15
N ASP A 190 -2.14 6.93 6.00
CA ASP A 190 -2.41 7.53 4.70
C ASP A 190 -1.08 7.79 3.97
N VAL A 191 -1.10 7.62 2.66
CA VAL A 191 0.07 7.81 1.79
C VAL A 191 -0.32 8.65 0.58
N SER A 192 0.64 9.44 0.11
CA SER A 192 0.38 10.40 -0.96
C SER A 192 1.53 10.49 -1.93
N THR A 193 1.24 10.93 -3.15
CA THR A 193 2.24 11.28 -4.15
C THR A 193 1.83 12.49 -4.94
N THR A 194 2.82 13.33 -5.28
CA THR A 194 2.61 14.58 -6.00
C THR A 194 2.99 14.42 -7.45
N ILE A 195 2.14 14.90 -8.34
CA ILE A 195 2.35 14.94 -9.78
C ILE A 195 2.44 16.40 -10.20
N ASN A 196 3.49 16.75 -10.94
CA ASN A 196 3.62 18.07 -11.56
C ASN A 196 2.83 18.11 -12.87
N ILE A 197 2.08 19.20 -13.08
CA ILE A 197 1.37 19.47 -14.33
C ILE A 197 2.18 20.49 -15.13
N GLY A 198 2.66 20.10 -16.31
CA GLY A 198 3.47 20.96 -17.15
C GLY A 198 3.93 20.27 -18.42
N GLN A 199 4.55 21.02 -19.33
CA GLN A 199 5.14 20.45 -20.53
C GLN A 199 6.18 19.41 -20.11
N ALA A 200 5.98 18.16 -20.53
CA ALA A 200 6.91 17.09 -20.26
C ALA A 200 8.29 17.46 -20.83
N SER A 201 9.24 17.85 -19.97
CA SER A 201 10.65 17.64 -20.31
C SER A 201 10.79 16.16 -20.59
N GLN A 202 11.44 15.77 -21.68
CA GLN A 202 11.65 14.37 -22.06
C GLN A 202 12.39 13.62 -20.93
N GLN A 203 11.64 13.17 -19.93
CA GLN A 203 12.12 12.25 -18.92
C GLN A 203 12.17 10.90 -19.62
N PRO A 204 13.32 10.22 -19.67
CA PRO A 204 13.39 8.91 -20.28
C PRO A 204 12.36 8.01 -19.58
N SER A 205 11.35 7.59 -20.34
CA SER A 205 10.52 6.46 -19.94
C SER A 205 11.47 5.30 -19.72
N THR A 206 11.69 4.88 -18.47
CA THR A 206 12.37 3.62 -18.21
C THR A 206 11.57 2.54 -18.94
N PRO A 207 12.10 1.91 -20.00
CA PRO A 207 11.38 0.86 -20.68
C PRO A 207 11.13 -0.25 -19.66
N THR A 208 9.89 -0.73 -19.60
CA THR A 208 9.59 -2.01 -18.97
C THR A 208 10.56 -3.04 -19.56
N PRO A 209 11.36 -3.77 -18.76
CA PRO A 209 12.23 -4.80 -19.29
C PRO A 209 11.40 -5.76 -20.14
N ALA A 210 11.80 -5.97 -21.39
CA ALA A 210 11.22 -7.02 -22.23
C ALA A 210 11.32 -8.36 -21.47
N PRO A 211 10.35 -9.28 -21.60
CA PRO A 211 10.43 -10.59 -20.98
C PRO A 211 11.73 -11.26 -21.42
N THR A 212 12.63 -11.49 -20.48
CA THR A 212 13.91 -12.15 -20.72
C THR A 212 13.63 -13.53 -21.30
N PRO A 213 14.23 -13.92 -22.45
CA PRO A 213 14.18 -15.30 -22.91
C PRO A 213 14.69 -16.22 -21.79
N ASN A 214 13.91 -17.24 -21.44
CA ASN A 214 14.28 -18.25 -20.46
C ASN A 214 15.45 -19.08 -21.01
N ILE A 215 16.69 -18.61 -20.82
CA ILE A 215 17.88 -19.43 -21.03
C ILE A 215 18.15 -20.14 -19.71
N THR A 216 17.83 -21.43 -19.66
CA THR A 216 18.31 -22.35 -18.63
C THR A 216 19.83 -22.39 -18.66
N GLN A 217 20.48 -21.52 -17.89
CA GLN A 217 21.91 -21.61 -17.61
C GLN A 217 22.14 -22.43 -16.34
N GLN A 218 22.90 -23.50 -16.52
CA GLN A 218 23.44 -24.39 -15.50
C GLN A 218 24.23 -23.58 -14.45
N PRO A 219 24.03 -23.82 -13.14
CA PRO A 219 24.66 -23.00 -12.10
C PRO A 219 26.17 -23.23 -12.04
N THR A 220 26.92 -22.13 -12.19
CA THR A 220 28.34 -22.08 -11.79
C THR A 220 28.39 -21.76 -10.29
N PRO A 221 29.12 -22.52 -9.46
CA PRO A 221 29.24 -22.23 -8.03
C PRO A 221 30.02 -20.92 -7.80
N SER A 222 29.41 -19.99 -7.08
CA SER A 222 30.02 -18.71 -6.69
C SER A 222 30.84 -18.88 -5.40
N PRO A 223 32.04 -18.29 -5.27
CA PRO A 223 32.85 -18.34 -4.05
C PRO A 223 32.15 -17.63 -2.88
N ALA A 224 32.28 -18.25 -1.69
CA ALA A 224 31.64 -17.81 -0.46
C ALA A 224 32.14 -16.42 0.00
N PRO A 225 31.25 -15.45 0.25
CA PRO A 225 31.63 -14.17 0.84
C PRO A 225 31.93 -14.33 2.34
N THR A 226 33.03 -13.73 2.79
CA THR A 226 33.38 -13.58 4.20
C THR A 226 32.34 -12.69 4.90
N PRO A 227 31.79 -13.09 6.07
CA PRO A 227 30.74 -12.32 6.73
C PRO A 227 31.28 -11.02 7.34
N THR A 228 30.67 -9.90 6.99
CA THR A 228 30.79 -8.63 7.71
C THR A 228 29.88 -8.67 8.96
N PRO A 229 30.36 -8.29 10.16
CA PRO A 229 29.53 -8.25 11.36
C PRO A 229 28.39 -7.24 11.22
N ALA A 230 27.15 -7.69 11.44
CA ALA A 230 25.96 -6.84 11.43
C ALA A 230 25.87 -5.99 12.72
N PRO A 231 25.43 -4.72 12.63
CA PRO A 231 25.06 -3.95 13.81
C PRO A 231 23.89 -4.64 14.52
N THR A 232 24.07 -4.93 15.82
CA THR A 232 23.04 -5.54 16.66
C THR A 232 21.97 -4.50 16.99
N GLN A 233 20.87 -4.48 16.23
CA GLN A 233 19.66 -3.74 16.59
C GLN A 233 18.66 -4.69 17.27
N PRO A 234 18.02 -4.31 18.38
CA PRO A 234 17.07 -5.17 19.10
C PRO A 234 15.88 -5.53 18.20
N SER A 235 15.78 -6.81 17.83
CA SER A 235 14.85 -7.34 16.83
C SER A 235 13.39 -7.46 17.27
N ARG A 236 12.97 -6.97 18.44
CA ARG A 236 11.56 -7.04 18.85
C ARG A 236 11.17 -5.84 19.68
N ASN A 237 10.12 -5.13 19.28
CA ASN A 237 9.37 -4.30 20.21
C ASN A 237 8.92 -5.18 21.38
N PRO A 238 8.89 -4.63 22.62
CA PRO A 238 8.52 -5.41 23.78
C PRO A 238 7.17 -6.06 23.55
N LYS A 239 7.14 -7.39 23.70
CA LYS A 239 5.92 -8.18 23.73
C LYS A 239 5.02 -7.55 24.79
N ALA A 240 3.87 -7.01 24.40
CA ALA A 240 2.88 -6.53 25.36
C ALA A 240 2.57 -7.71 26.28
N GLY A 241 3.03 -7.58 27.52
CA GLY A 241 3.28 -8.70 28.41
C GLY A 241 1.99 -9.34 28.88
N ILE A 242 1.73 -10.55 28.40
CA ILE A 242 1.38 -11.70 29.21
C ILE A 242 2.16 -12.86 28.59
N GLU A 243 3.22 -13.31 29.26
CA GLU A 243 3.94 -14.50 28.82
C GLU A 243 2.98 -15.70 28.92
N ASP A 244 2.94 -16.58 27.91
CA ASP A 244 2.13 -17.81 27.91
C ASP A 244 2.44 -18.71 29.13
N THR A 245 3.65 -18.60 29.66
CA THR A 245 4.20 -19.46 30.70
C THR A 245 3.45 -19.37 32.04
N PRO A 246 3.14 -18.19 32.62
CA PRO A 246 2.35 -18.09 33.84
C PRO A 246 0.92 -18.62 33.71
N ILE A 247 0.24 -18.49 32.56
CA ILE A 247 -1.14 -18.98 32.40
C ILE A 247 -1.18 -20.51 32.28
N ILE A 248 -0.29 -21.11 31.48
CA ILE A 248 -0.16 -22.56 31.37
C ILE A 248 0.25 -23.17 32.73
N LEU A 249 1.14 -22.48 33.46
CA LEU A 249 1.55 -22.90 34.80
C LEU A 249 0.37 -22.82 35.80
N MET A 250 -0.43 -21.76 35.77
CA MET A 250 -1.63 -21.64 36.62
C MET A 250 -2.68 -22.70 36.30
N ALA A 251 -2.91 -23.01 35.01
CA ALA A 251 -3.80 -24.08 34.59
C ALA A 251 -3.29 -25.46 35.04
N ALA A 252 -1.99 -25.73 34.90
CA ALA A 252 -1.37 -26.96 35.37
C ALA A 252 -1.45 -27.12 36.90
N LEU A 253 -1.22 -26.04 37.65
CA LEU A 253 -1.36 -26.02 39.11
C LEU A 253 -2.81 -26.28 39.54
N ALA A 254 -3.80 -25.72 38.83
CA ALA A 254 -5.22 -25.99 39.10
C ALA A 254 -5.58 -27.48 38.86
N VAL A 255 -5.00 -28.11 37.83
CA VAL A 255 -5.18 -29.56 37.57
C VAL A 255 -4.57 -30.41 38.69
N VAL A 256 -3.34 -30.11 39.12
CA VAL A 256 -2.69 -30.84 40.21
C VAL A 256 -3.47 -30.68 41.52
N ALA A 257 -3.96 -29.47 41.83
CA ALA A 257 -4.74 -29.20 43.02
C ALA A 257 -6.09 -29.93 43.02
N THR A 258 -6.80 -29.95 41.88
CA THR A 258 -8.10 -30.64 41.77
C THR A 258 -7.95 -32.16 41.84
N ILE A 259 -6.94 -32.74 41.19
CA ILE A 259 -6.64 -34.18 41.30
C ILE A 259 -6.26 -34.53 42.74
N SER A 260 -5.39 -33.74 43.38
CA SER A 260 -4.97 -33.95 44.77
C SER A 260 -6.16 -33.89 45.74
N PHE A 261 -7.06 -32.93 45.57
CA PHE A 261 -8.27 -32.80 46.38
C PHE A 261 -9.21 -33.99 46.23
N VAL A 262 -9.40 -34.50 45.00
CA VAL A 262 -10.24 -35.67 44.73
C VAL A 262 -9.64 -36.94 45.33
N LEU A 263 -8.31 -37.10 45.28
CA LEU A 263 -7.61 -38.24 45.91
C LEU A 263 -7.71 -38.16 47.44
N LEU A 264 -7.50 -36.98 48.04
CA LEU A 264 -7.60 -36.76 49.49
C LEU A 264 -9.02 -37.05 50.01
N LYS A 265 -10.06 -36.68 49.25
CA LYS A 265 -11.46 -36.94 49.59
C LYS A 265 -11.88 -38.41 49.42
N ARG A 266 -11.11 -39.21 48.68
CA ARG A 266 -11.31 -40.67 48.60
C ARG A 266 -10.56 -41.45 49.69
N ALA A 267 -9.54 -40.83 50.30
CA ALA A 267 -8.74 -41.42 51.37
C ALA A 267 -9.36 -41.23 52.77
N LYS A 268 -10.35 -40.35 52.90
CA LYS A 268 -11.29 -40.26 54.04
C LYS A 268 -12.58 -40.96 53.69
#